data_AF-A0A835H8A6-F1
#
_entry.id   AF-A0A835H8A6-F1
#
_cell.length_a   1.000
_cell.length_b   1.000
_cell.length_c   1.000
_cell.angle_alpha   90.00
_cell.angle_beta   90.00
_cell.angle_gamma   90.00
#
_symmetry.space_group_name_H-M   'P 1'
#
loop_
_entity.id
_entity.type
_entity.pdbx_description
1 polymer ?
#
loop_
_entity_poly.entity_id
_entity_poly.type
_entity_poly.pdbx_seq_one_letter_code
_entity_poly.pdbx_strand_id
1 'polypeptide(L)'
;MPSSWKKKKKNMVCCMSSTIGNVTTSTGASSIFTERSPLPTTVKKDHGSTLIDAENLPLSPNGKTQEEMTVNGLTQYVGTNATVMEGIGIVKFLRGKDLLITGATGFVAKVLTEKILRTVPDVGKIFLLIKANSKEAAMERLKSEVNIFSLSLIINTELFKCLKQTHGKSYQSFMLSKLVPVVGNVCKPYLGIETELIDKITDEVDIIVNSAASTTFDERYDVALDINTRGPCQLMSFTRGVPNLSFSCKFQQWSGFSFICAAYVNGERQGSLPMLDIEAEIKLAMNTRESFQNDAVTQKMKDLGLERAKVYGWQDTYVFTKAMGEMVIDNMRDDVPVVIIRPSVIESTCKEPFPGWMEGNRMMDPIVLYYGKGQLTGFLVDPKGVLDVVPADMVVNATLAAMAKHGAAGRPGMSIYQIASSVVNPLVFEDLAKLLFEHFNSSPCIDTRGGPINVPKMKLFSSMEDFSSHLWTDTIERIGFIAGLTREVVEKTRDSLQKIGGASKVLGKHI
;
A
#
# COMPACT_ATOMS: atom_id res chain seq x y z
N MET A 1 -0.32 -35.60 14.23
CA MET A 1 -1.41 -35.86 13.27
C MET A 1 -2.65 -36.27 14.05
N PRO A 2 -3.77 -35.54 13.86
CA PRO A 2 -5.08 -36.19 13.82
C PRO A 2 -5.74 -35.95 12.46
N SER A 3 -6.12 -37.05 11.85
CA SER A 3 -6.78 -37.20 10.57
C SER A 3 -8.29 -36.94 10.68
N SER A 4 -8.81 -35.95 9.96
CA SER A 4 -10.17 -36.01 9.38
C SER A 4 -10.32 -35.03 8.21
N TRP A 5 -9.52 -35.23 7.16
CA TRP A 5 -9.83 -34.67 5.86
C TRP A 5 -11.03 -35.44 5.28
N LYS A 6 -12.25 -35.02 5.63
CA LYS A 6 -13.43 -35.42 4.86
C LYS A 6 -13.22 -34.94 3.42
N LYS A 7 -13.25 -35.88 2.46
CA LYS A 7 -13.20 -35.64 1.02
C LYS A 7 -14.21 -34.52 0.63
N LYS A 8 -13.75 -33.29 0.53
CA LYS A 8 -14.40 -32.21 -0.22
C LYS A 8 -13.49 -31.83 -1.39
N LYS A 9 -14.11 -31.43 -2.50
CA LYS A 9 -13.57 -31.15 -3.85
C LYS A 9 -12.05 -30.95 -3.89
N LYS A 10 -11.33 -31.70 -4.74
CA LYS A 10 -9.97 -31.29 -5.16
C LYS A 10 -10.05 -29.80 -5.51
N ASN A 11 -9.09 -29.00 -5.03
CA ASN A 11 -8.97 -27.55 -5.29
C ASN A 11 -8.65 -27.30 -6.78
N MET A 12 -9.57 -27.72 -7.66
CA MET A 12 -9.51 -27.60 -9.10
C MET A 12 -10.31 -26.35 -9.45
N VAL A 13 -9.60 -25.25 -9.68
CA VAL A 13 -10.23 -24.00 -10.07
C VAL A 13 -9.98 -23.84 -11.57
N CYS A 14 -11.05 -23.83 -12.35
CA CYS A 14 -10.97 -23.47 -13.76
C CYS A 14 -10.62 -21.97 -13.84
N CYS A 15 -9.65 -21.61 -14.68
CA CYS A 15 -9.56 -20.24 -15.18
C CYS A 15 -10.84 -19.98 -15.99
N MET A 16 -11.89 -19.48 -15.34
CA MET A 16 -13.14 -19.19 -16.01
C MET A 16 -12.92 -18.02 -16.96
N SER A 17 -13.08 -18.29 -18.26
CA SER A 17 -13.51 -17.28 -19.22
C SER A 17 -14.84 -16.73 -18.74
N SER A 18 -14.90 -15.46 -18.34
CA SER A 18 -16.12 -14.85 -17.81
C SER A 18 -17.23 -14.87 -18.85
N THR A 19 -18.32 -15.59 -18.57
CA THR A 19 -19.63 -15.32 -19.15
C THR A 19 -20.11 -13.98 -18.59
N ILE A 20 -20.50 -13.05 -19.47
CA ILE A 20 -20.94 -11.70 -19.15
C ILE A 20 -22.09 -11.75 -18.14
N GLY A 21 -21.81 -11.35 -16.90
CA GLY A 21 -22.79 -11.07 -15.85
C GLY A 21 -22.75 -9.59 -15.51
N ASN A 22 -23.94 -8.97 -15.42
CA ASN A 22 -24.24 -7.53 -15.28
C ASN A 22 -23.12 -6.67 -14.66
N VAL A 23 -22.34 -6.01 -15.51
CA VAL A 23 -21.54 -4.85 -15.17
C VAL A 23 -22.50 -3.70 -14.87
N THR A 24 -22.63 -3.32 -13.60
CA THR A 24 -23.38 -2.11 -13.25
C THR A 24 -22.40 -0.94 -13.23
N THR A 25 -22.29 -0.21 -14.33
CA THR A 25 -21.64 1.10 -14.34
C THR A 25 -22.55 2.08 -13.61
N SER A 26 -22.09 2.70 -12.52
CA SER A 26 -22.84 3.82 -11.92
C SER A 26 -22.63 5.06 -12.78
N THR A 27 -23.36 5.16 -13.89
CA THR A 27 -23.50 6.40 -14.66
C THR A 27 -24.54 7.29 -14.00
N GLY A 28 -24.21 7.78 -12.81
CA GLY A 28 -24.93 8.89 -12.18
C GLY A 28 -24.31 10.19 -12.65
N ALA A 29 -24.86 10.80 -13.69
CA ALA A 29 -24.54 12.16 -14.07
C ALA A 29 -24.91 13.10 -12.91
N SER A 30 -23.91 13.55 -12.16
CA SER A 30 -24.04 14.73 -11.30
C SER A 30 -23.48 15.91 -12.07
N SER A 31 -24.38 16.70 -12.63
CA SER A 31 -24.10 17.96 -13.31
C SER A 31 -23.76 19.05 -12.30
N ILE A 32 -22.60 18.99 -11.64
CA ILE A 32 -22.01 20.12 -10.91
C ILE A 32 -20.48 20.03 -11.00
N PHE A 33 -19.92 20.33 -12.18
CA PHE A 33 -18.55 20.84 -12.33
C PHE A 33 -18.45 21.55 -13.69
N THR A 34 -18.87 22.81 -13.73
CA THR A 34 -18.36 23.77 -14.69
C THR A 34 -18.05 25.03 -13.92
N GLU A 35 -16.82 25.11 -13.40
CA GLU A 35 -16.05 26.36 -13.31
C GLU A 35 -14.63 26.03 -12.81
N ARG A 36 -13.65 26.20 -13.69
CA ARG A 36 -12.23 26.28 -13.32
C ARG A 36 -12.03 27.62 -12.64
N SER A 37 -11.71 27.63 -11.34
CA SER A 37 -11.26 28.85 -10.68
C SER A 37 -9.79 29.16 -11.07
N PRO A 38 -9.47 30.38 -11.55
CA PRO A 38 -8.09 30.78 -11.82
C PRO A 38 -7.29 30.96 -10.52
N LEU A 39 -6.00 30.63 -10.53
CA LEU A 39 -5.06 31.01 -9.47
C LEU A 39 -5.04 32.54 -9.28
N PRO A 40 -5.10 33.07 -8.06
CA PRO A 40 -4.92 34.50 -7.84
C PRO A 40 -3.44 34.87 -7.92
N THR A 41 -3.08 35.52 -9.02
CA THR A 41 -1.90 36.37 -9.13
C THR A 41 -2.21 37.70 -8.43
N THR A 42 -1.64 37.93 -7.25
CA THR A 42 -1.41 39.30 -6.79
C THR A 42 -0.24 39.35 -5.82
N VAL A 43 0.85 39.92 -6.30
CA VAL A 43 1.97 40.43 -5.52
C VAL A 43 1.45 41.61 -4.68
N LYS A 44 1.57 41.53 -3.35
CA LYS A 44 1.72 42.70 -2.51
C LYS A 44 3.02 42.56 -1.72
N LYS A 45 3.97 43.41 -2.08
CA LYS A 45 5.10 43.80 -1.24
C LYS A 45 4.54 44.46 0.01
N ASP A 46 5.03 44.10 1.18
CA ASP A 46 5.33 45.10 2.20
C ASP A 46 6.53 44.62 3.04
N HIS A 47 7.48 45.53 3.16
CA HIS A 47 8.69 45.42 3.95
C HIS A 47 8.39 45.71 5.42
N GLY A 48 9.03 44.97 6.34
CA GLY A 48 8.97 45.26 7.77
C GLY A 48 9.82 44.30 8.60
N SER A 49 11.14 44.51 8.58
CA SER A 49 12.11 43.92 9.50
C SER A 49 12.02 44.54 10.90
N THR A 50 12.15 43.76 11.98
CA THR A 50 13.08 43.92 13.15
C THR A 50 12.61 43.09 14.37
N LEU A 51 13.42 42.12 14.83
CA LEU A 51 14.24 42.11 16.08
C LEU A 51 13.40 41.97 17.37
N ILE A 52 13.32 40.78 17.99
CA ILE A 52 14.15 40.26 19.11
C ILE A 52 14.25 41.25 20.29
N ASP A 53 13.62 40.94 21.44
CA ASP A 53 14.36 40.67 22.68
C ASP A 53 13.49 40.22 23.86
N ALA A 54 14.13 39.44 24.73
CA ALA A 54 13.63 38.84 25.95
C ALA A 54 13.74 39.79 27.16
N GLU A 55 12.99 39.50 28.23
CA GLU A 55 13.51 39.25 29.59
C GLU A 55 12.55 39.60 30.76
N ASN A 56 12.49 38.65 31.72
CA ASN A 56 12.47 38.79 33.19
C ASN A 56 11.21 39.25 33.97
N LEU A 57 10.54 38.24 34.59
CA LEU A 57 10.30 37.98 36.05
C LEU A 57 10.24 39.17 37.04
N PRO A 58 9.47 39.15 38.18
CA PRO A 58 9.51 38.02 39.14
C PRO A 58 8.30 37.77 40.13
N LEU A 59 8.35 36.60 40.78
CA LEU A 59 8.02 36.24 42.19
C LEU A 59 6.56 36.20 42.77
N SER A 60 6.19 34.98 43.20
CA SER A 60 5.23 34.47 44.23
C SER A 60 5.29 35.20 45.62
N PRO A 61 4.45 34.94 46.68
CA PRO A 61 3.84 33.65 47.07
C PRO A 61 2.52 33.59 47.92
N ASN A 62 2.11 32.34 48.20
CA ASN A 62 1.34 31.82 49.37
C ASN A 62 -0.20 31.91 49.45
N GLY A 63 -0.80 30.77 49.85
CA GLY A 63 -2.09 30.72 50.57
C GLY A 63 -2.91 29.45 50.35
N LYS A 64 -2.91 28.53 51.32
CA LYS A 64 -3.72 27.29 51.38
C LYS A 64 -5.20 27.60 51.67
N THR A 65 -6.16 26.86 51.08
CA THR A 65 -7.22 26.09 51.80
C THR A 65 -8.13 25.31 50.82
N GLN A 66 -8.54 24.11 51.23
CA GLN A 66 -9.59 23.29 50.60
C GLN A 66 -10.96 23.92 50.88
N GLU A 67 -11.87 23.87 49.90
CA GLU A 67 -13.30 23.78 50.13
C GLU A 67 -13.97 23.06 48.94
N GLU A 68 -14.72 22.01 49.24
CA GLU A 68 -15.63 21.33 48.32
C GLU A 68 -16.75 22.29 47.92
N MET A 69 -16.90 22.55 46.62
CA MET A 69 -18.17 23.01 46.05
C MET A 69 -18.50 22.19 44.81
N THR A 70 -19.54 21.39 44.96
CA THR A 70 -20.35 20.75 43.94
C THR A 70 -20.73 21.76 42.85
N VAL A 71 -20.34 21.52 41.60
CA VAL A 71 -20.88 22.24 40.44
C VAL A 71 -21.68 21.26 39.60
N ASN A 72 -22.96 21.16 39.95
CA ASN A 72 -24.03 20.77 39.03
C ASN A 72 -24.03 21.76 37.86
N GLY A 73 -23.82 21.27 36.63
CA GLY A 73 -23.80 22.13 35.45
C GLY A 73 -23.44 21.41 34.16
N LEU A 74 -24.01 20.23 33.92
CA LEU A 74 -24.08 19.63 32.58
C LEU A 74 -25.06 20.46 31.73
N THR A 75 -24.62 21.61 31.20
CA THR A 75 -25.30 22.23 30.07
C THR A 75 -24.87 21.51 28.80
N GLN A 76 -25.76 20.61 28.36
CA GLN A 76 -25.79 20.11 26.99
C GLN A 76 -25.67 21.28 26.03
N TYR A 77 -24.61 21.29 25.23
CA TYR A 77 -24.61 22.05 23.99
C TYR A 77 -25.59 21.36 23.04
N VAL A 78 -26.88 21.73 23.14
CA VAL A 78 -27.86 21.50 22.09
C VAL A 78 -27.55 22.50 20.98
N GLY A 79 -26.48 22.22 20.25
CA GLY A 79 -26.21 22.84 18.97
C GLY A 79 -27.14 22.22 17.94
N THR A 80 -28.13 23.01 17.52
CA THR A 80 -28.92 22.92 16.28
C THR A 80 -28.73 21.64 15.45
N ASN A 81 -29.82 20.89 15.26
CA ASN A 81 -29.98 19.79 14.30
C ASN A 81 -29.50 20.17 12.88
N ALA A 82 -28.20 20.21 12.67
CA ALA A 82 -27.63 19.81 11.41
C ALA A 82 -27.84 18.31 11.39
N THR A 83 -28.79 17.84 10.57
CA THR A 83 -28.74 16.47 10.07
C THR A 83 -27.32 16.23 9.61
N VAL A 84 -26.51 15.55 10.45
CA VAL A 84 -25.26 14.96 10.02
C VAL A 84 -25.69 14.13 8.84
N MET A 85 -25.37 14.55 7.62
CA MET A 85 -25.61 13.72 6.46
C MET A 85 -24.93 12.40 6.81
N GLU A 86 -25.73 11.36 7.05
CA GLU A 86 -25.27 10.06 7.59
C GLU A 86 -24.33 9.34 6.62
N GLY A 87 -23.98 10.01 5.51
CA GLY A 87 -23.09 9.58 4.46
C GLY A 87 -23.52 8.22 3.94
N ILE A 88 -22.54 7.43 3.54
CA ILE A 88 -22.73 6.01 3.21
C ILE A 88 -22.57 5.10 4.44
N GLY A 89 -22.68 5.64 5.67
CA GLY A 89 -22.69 4.84 6.91
C GLY A 89 -21.34 4.33 7.43
N ILE A 90 -20.19 4.76 6.89
CA ILE A 90 -18.86 4.28 7.32
C ILE A 90 -18.62 4.50 8.81
N VAL A 91 -18.84 5.72 9.30
CA VAL A 91 -18.60 6.08 10.72
C VAL A 91 -19.50 5.25 11.64
N LYS A 92 -20.77 5.09 11.27
CA LYS A 92 -21.75 4.29 12.01
C LYS A 92 -21.36 2.82 12.07
N PHE A 93 -20.85 2.27 10.97
CA PHE A 93 -20.41 0.89 10.88
C PHE A 93 -19.20 0.60 11.75
N LEU A 94 -18.20 1.50 11.78
CA LEU A 94 -16.94 1.28 12.50
C LEU A 94 -16.98 1.66 13.99
N ARG A 95 -17.98 2.44 14.42
CA ARG A 95 -18.10 2.85 15.83
C ARG A 95 -18.17 1.62 16.75
N GLY A 96 -17.28 1.59 17.74
CA GLY A 96 -17.20 0.52 18.73
C GLY A 96 -16.73 -0.83 18.18
N LYS A 97 -16.35 -0.92 16.90
CA LYS A 97 -15.88 -2.17 16.29
C LYS A 97 -14.40 -2.37 16.55
N ASP A 98 -14.03 -3.60 16.88
CA ASP A 98 -12.64 -4.02 17.04
C ASP A 98 -12.11 -4.62 15.72
N LEU A 99 -10.87 -4.27 15.35
CA LEU A 99 -10.26 -4.66 14.08
C LEU A 99 -8.97 -5.44 14.28
N LEU A 100 -8.72 -6.46 13.45
CA LEU A 100 -7.39 -7.06 13.27
C LEU A 100 -6.83 -6.66 11.90
N ILE A 101 -5.68 -5.99 11.88
CA ILE A 101 -5.00 -5.59 10.65
C ILE A 101 -3.69 -6.35 10.50
N THR A 102 -3.54 -7.13 9.42
CA THR A 102 -2.26 -7.75 9.05
C THR A 102 -1.47 -6.85 8.10
N GLY A 103 -0.13 -6.96 8.13
CA GLY A 103 0.71 -6.07 7.34
C GLY A 103 0.67 -4.63 7.85
N ALA A 104 0.42 -4.44 9.15
CA ALA A 104 0.22 -3.15 9.80
C ALA A 104 1.38 -2.16 9.61
N THR A 105 2.60 -2.67 9.37
CA THR A 105 3.78 -1.84 9.10
C THR A 105 3.88 -1.36 7.66
N GLY A 106 3.01 -1.84 6.75
CA GLY A 106 3.01 -1.46 5.35
C GLY A 106 2.25 -0.16 5.07
N PHE A 107 2.68 0.54 4.02
CA PHE A 107 2.12 1.79 3.50
C PHE A 107 0.59 1.90 3.61
N VAL A 108 -0.17 1.04 2.92
CA VAL A 108 -1.64 1.13 2.86
C VAL A 108 -2.29 0.91 4.23
N ALA A 109 -1.79 -0.06 5.00
CA ALA A 109 -2.31 -0.36 6.33
C ALA A 109 -2.13 0.83 7.30
N LYS A 110 -1.01 1.56 7.17
CA LYS A 110 -0.78 2.79 7.93
C LYS A 110 -1.77 3.89 7.55
N VAL A 111 -1.99 4.15 6.26
CA VAL A 111 -2.97 5.16 5.80
C VAL A 111 -4.38 4.79 6.27
N LEU A 112 -4.75 3.51 6.17
CA LEU A 112 -6.03 3.01 6.67
C LEU A 112 -6.18 3.25 8.18
N THR A 113 -5.17 2.90 8.96
CA THR A 113 -5.16 3.08 10.42
C THR A 113 -5.28 4.56 10.80
N GLU A 114 -4.50 5.43 10.16
CA GLU A 114 -4.60 6.88 10.34
C GLU A 114 -6.01 7.38 10.03
N LYS A 115 -6.56 7.00 8.86
CA LYS A 115 -7.88 7.45 8.43
C LYS A 115 -8.97 7.02 9.40
N ILE A 116 -8.94 5.77 9.87
CA ILE A 116 -9.91 5.26 10.85
C ILE A 116 -9.81 6.07 12.15
N LEU A 117 -8.61 6.22 12.72
CA LEU A 117 -8.43 6.93 13.99
C LEU A 117 -8.82 8.41 13.90
N ARG A 118 -8.54 9.07 12.77
CA ARG A 118 -8.86 10.49 12.55
C ARG A 118 -10.36 10.72 12.30
N THR A 119 -11.04 9.79 11.64
CA THR A 119 -12.45 10.00 11.23
C THR A 119 -13.47 9.27 12.10
N VAL A 120 -13.04 8.25 12.84
CA VAL A 120 -13.87 7.45 13.75
C VAL A 120 -13.10 7.24 15.07
N PRO A 121 -12.92 8.30 15.89
CA PRO A 121 -12.20 8.18 17.17
C PRO A 121 -12.87 7.24 18.16
N ASP A 122 -14.17 6.95 17.98
CA ASP A 122 -14.96 6.01 18.76
C ASP A 122 -14.84 4.55 18.26
N VAL A 123 -13.95 4.26 17.32
CA VAL A 123 -13.58 2.87 16.96
C VAL A 123 -13.09 2.13 18.21
N GLY A 124 -13.26 0.82 18.25
CA GLY A 124 -12.70 -0.02 19.31
C GLY A 124 -11.17 -0.12 19.25
N LYS A 125 -10.63 -1.24 19.68
CA LYS A 125 -9.22 -1.59 19.55
C LYS A 125 -8.90 -2.03 18.12
N ILE A 126 -7.72 -1.65 17.67
CA ILE A 126 -7.12 -2.09 16.42
C ILE A 126 -5.91 -2.94 16.78
N PHE A 127 -6.06 -4.26 16.66
CA PHE A 127 -5.00 -5.24 16.78
C PHE A 127 -4.13 -5.20 15.53
N LEU A 128 -2.86 -4.85 15.70
CA LEU A 128 -1.89 -4.70 14.62
C LEU A 128 -0.97 -5.93 14.60
N LEU A 129 -1.18 -6.85 13.65
CA LEU A 129 -0.30 -8.01 13.50
C LEU A 129 1.04 -7.58 12.89
N ILE A 130 2.11 -7.74 13.66
CA ILE A 130 3.47 -7.31 13.34
C ILE A 130 4.38 -8.54 13.33
N LYS A 131 5.12 -8.69 12.22
CA LYS A 131 6.11 -9.75 12.08
C LYS A 131 7.36 -9.41 12.89
N ALA A 132 7.66 -10.21 13.91
CA ALA A 132 8.97 -10.21 14.56
C ALA A 132 9.98 -10.96 13.68
N ASN A 133 11.20 -10.43 13.58
CA ASN A 133 12.32 -11.13 12.94
C ASN A 133 12.85 -12.23 13.88
N SER A 134 13.58 -13.20 13.32
CA SER A 134 13.97 -14.43 14.03
C SER A 134 15.03 -14.24 15.13
N LYS A 135 15.72 -13.10 15.18
CA LYS A 135 16.67 -12.79 16.27
C LYS A 135 15.95 -12.19 17.49
N GLU A 136 14.81 -11.56 17.26
CA GLU A 136 14.00 -10.81 18.22
C GLU A 136 13.02 -11.74 18.97
N ALA A 137 12.70 -12.90 18.38
CA ALA A 137 11.88 -13.94 19.00
C ALA A 137 12.56 -14.65 20.19
N ALA A 138 13.87 -14.48 20.40
CA ALA A 138 14.63 -15.15 21.45
C ALA A 138 14.57 -14.46 22.84
N MET A 139 13.86 -13.33 22.97
CA MET A 139 13.81 -12.56 24.21
C MET A 139 12.35 -12.28 24.60
N GLU A 140 11.79 -13.06 25.52
CA GLU A 140 10.43 -12.82 26.05
C GLU A 140 10.26 -11.44 26.69
N ARG A 141 11.32 -10.86 27.27
CA ARG A 141 11.33 -9.47 27.75
C ARG A 141 11.27 -8.44 26.60
N LEU A 142 11.86 -8.75 25.45
CA LEU A 142 11.75 -7.93 24.24
C LEU A 142 10.36 -7.96 23.64
N LYS A 143 9.45 -8.90 23.96
CA LYS A 143 8.09 -8.84 23.37
C LYS A 143 7.39 -7.52 23.70
N SER A 144 7.53 -7.05 24.95
CA SER A 144 7.02 -5.75 25.38
C SER A 144 7.75 -4.58 24.69
N GLU A 145 9.08 -4.62 24.61
CA GLU A 145 9.89 -3.57 23.97
C GLU A 145 9.76 -3.56 22.44
N VAL A 146 9.59 -4.72 21.79
CA VAL A 146 9.33 -4.89 20.35
C VAL A 146 7.93 -4.42 20.02
N ASN A 147 6.96 -4.69 20.88
CA ASN A 147 5.61 -4.15 20.75
C ASN A 147 5.62 -2.62 20.87
N ILE A 148 6.30 -2.09 21.88
CA ILE A 148 6.46 -0.64 22.09
C ILE A 148 7.24 -0.01 20.93
N PHE A 149 8.34 -0.62 20.49
CA PHE A 149 9.20 -0.12 19.42
C PHE A 149 8.49 -0.16 18.07
N SER A 150 7.83 -1.27 17.73
CA SER A 150 7.10 -1.41 16.47
C SER A 150 5.89 -0.48 16.42
N LEU A 151 5.19 -0.29 17.55
CA LEU A 151 4.13 0.69 17.64
C LEU A 151 4.67 2.12 17.55
N SER A 152 5.80 2.40 18.20
CA SER A 152 6.52 3.68 18.11
C SER A 152 6.90 4.02 16.66
N LEU A 153 7.38 3.05 15.88
CA LEU A 153 7.68 3.22 14.45
C LEU A 153 6.44 3.63 13.64
N ILE A 154 5.25 3.17 14.04
CA ILE A 154 4.00 3.52 13.36
C ILE A 154 3.57 4.93 13.80
N ILE A 155 3.36 5.15 15.09
CA ILE A 155 2.73 6.37 15.62
C ILE A 155 3.62 7.62 15.53
N ASN A 156 4.94 7.47 15.35
CA ASN A 156 5.84 8.60 15.13
C ASN A 156 6.08 8.93 13.65
N THR A 157 5.47 8.16 12.74
CA THR A 157 5.52 8.47 11.30
C THR A 157 4.79 9.80 11.02
N GLU A 158 5.30 10.62 10.10
CA GLU A 158 4.72 11.92 9.74
C GLU A 158 3.23 11.84 9.36
N LEU A 159 2.82 10.70 8.81
CA LEU A 159 1.43 10.37 8.50
C LEU A 159 0.45 10.78 9.63
N PHE A 160 0.81 10.51 10.89
CA PHE A 160 -0.04 10.74 12.05
C PHE A 160 0.03 12.18 12.59
N LYS A 161 0.67 13.14 11.87
CA LYS A 161 0.82 14.52 12.36
C LYS A 161 -0.51 15.22 12.63
N CYS A 162 -1.54 14.95 11.82
CA CYS A 162 -2.88 15.52 12.01
C CYS A 162 -3.52 15.02 13.31
N LEU A 163 -3.38 13.73 13.62
CA LEU A 163 -3.82 13.16 14.90
C LEU A 163 -3.02 13.73 16.07
N LYS A 164 -1.70 13.89 15.92
CA LYS A 164 -0.84 14.52 16.93
C LYS A 164 -1.23 15.97 17.22
N GLN A 165 -1.56 16.74 16.19
CA GLN A 165 -2.07 18.11 16.32
C GLN A 165 -3.44 18.13 17.01
N THR A 166 -4.34 17.21 16.64
CA THR A 166 -5.70 17.12 17.18
C THR A 166 -5.71 16.77 18.67
N HIS A 167 -4.91 15.78 19.08
CA HIS A 167 -4.91 15.28 20.46
C HIS A 167 -3.88 15.95 21.37
N GLY A 168 -2.91 16.70 20.82
CA GLY A 168 -1.88 17.42 21.57
C GLY A 168 -1.17 16.53 22.60
N LYS A 169 -1.21 16.93 23.88
CA LYS A 169 -0.59 16.18 24.99
C LYS A 169 -1.19 14.79 25.19
N SER A 170 -2.45 14.59 24.81
CA SER A 170 -3.16 13.32 24.94
C SER A 170 -2.89 12.35 23.79
N TYR A 171 -2.10 12.74 22.77
CA TYR A 171 -1.84 11.93 21.58
C TYR A 171 -1.36 10.52 21.92
N GLN A 172 -0.32 10.40 22.75
CA GLN A 172 0.24 9.09 23.12
C GLN A 172 -0.79 8.22 23.84
N SER A 173 -1.50 8.78 24.82
CA SER A 173 -2.54 8.06 25.55
C SER A 173 -3.69 7.62 24.63
N PHE A 174 -4.13 8.48 23.72
CA PHE A 174 -5.14 8.13 22.72
C PHE A 174 -4.68 6.98 21.82
N MET A 175 -3.49 7.08 21.23
CA MET A 175 -2.96 6.03 20.34
C MET A 175 -2.81 4.68 21.08
N LEU A 176 -2.29 4.69 22.31
CA LEU A 176 -2.12 3.48 23.12
C LEU A 176 -3.45 2.89 23.61
N SER A 177 -4.50 3.71 23.74
CA SER A 177 -5.84 3.22 24.05
C SER A 177 -6.52 2.51 22.88
N LYS A 178 -6.08 2.80 21.65
CA LYS A 178 -6.68 2.27 20.41
C LYS A 178 -5.86 1.17 19.76
N LEU A 179 -4.54 1.25 19.79
CA LEU A 179 -3.66 0.34 19.05
C LEU A 179 -3.07 -0.74 19.95
N VAL A 180 -3.29 -2.00 19.57
CA VAL A 180 -2.76 -3.17 20.28
C VAL A 180 -1.78 -3.91 19.36
N PRO A 181 -0.46 -3.80 19.56
CA PRO A 181 0.50 -4.55 18.78
C PRO A 181 0.42 -6.05 19.11
N VAL A 182 0.40 -6.89 18.08
CA VAL A 182 0.32 -8.35 18.20
C VAL A 182 1.47 -8.96 17.40
N VAL A 183 2.38 -9.65 18.09
CA VAL A 183 3.44 -10.39 17.41
C VAL A 183 2.84 -11.59 16.69
N GLY A 184 3.12 -11.72 15.39
CA GLY A 184 2.72 -12.90 14.63
C GLY A 184 3.21 -12.88 13.19
N ASN A 185 2.96 -13.96 12.47
CA ASN A 185 3.37 -14.16 11.09
C ASN A 185 2.27 -14.88 10.30
N VAL A 186 1.79 -14.24 9.24
CA VAL A 186 0.74 -14.77 8.35
C VAL A 186 1.10 -16.11 7.71
N CYS A 187 2.40 -16.45 7.61
CA CYS A 187 2.85 -17.74 7.10
C CYS A 187 2.67 -18.91 8.08
N LYS A 188 2.29 -18.64 9.35
CA LYS A 188 2.18 -19.64 10.41
C LYS A 188 0.71 -19.97 10.72
N PRO A 189 0.42 -21.19 11.21
CA PRO A 189 -0.88 -21.54 11.77
C PRO A 189 -1.34 -20.52 12.81
N TYR A 190 -2.65 -20.20 12.82
CA TYR A 190 -3.24 -19.17 13.67
C TYR A 190 -2.48 -17.83 13.64
N LEU A 191 -1.94 -17.49 12.47
CA LEU A 191 -1.13 -16.29 12.23
C LEU A 191 0.11 -16.20 13.13
N GLY A 192 0.56 -17.31 13.73
CA GLY A 192 1.69 -17.33 14.67
C GLY A 192 1.47 -16.49 15.93
N ILE A 193 0.22 -16.17 16.26
CA ILE A 193 -0.15 -15.49 17.50
C ILE A 193 -0.02 -16.49 18.66
N GLU A 194 0.40 -15.99 19.82
CA GLU A 194 0.47 -16.80 21.04
C GLU A 194 -0.92 -17.27 21.49
N THR A 195 -1.01 -18.53 21.94
CA THR A 195 -2.28 -19.19 22.24
C THR A 195 -3.16 -18.40 23.21
N GLU A 196 -2.57 -17.80 24.25
CA GLU A 196 -3.29 -17.01 25.26
C GLU A 196 -3.96 -15.76 24.67
N LEU A 197 -3.42 -15.23 23.58
CA LEU A 197 -3.92 -14.03 22.92
C LEU A 197 -4.89 -14.36 21.78
N ILE A 198 -4.83 -15.58 21.22
CA ILE A 198 -5.75 -16.04 20.16
C ILE A 198 -7.19 -15.90 20.63
N ASP A 199 -7.54 -16.51 21.77
CA ASP A 199 -8.92 -16.55 22.28
C ASP A 199 -9.47 -15.13 22.48
N LYS A 200 -8.65 -14.25 23.08
CA LYS A 200 -9.00 -12.85 23.28
C LYS A 200 -9.27 -12.11 21.96
N ILE A 201 -8.40 -12.29 20.96
CA ILE A 201 -8.57 -11.64 19.66
C ILE A 201 -9.79 -12.22 18.93
N THR A 202 -10.00 -13.53 18.99
CA THR A 202 -11.15 -14.16 18.32
C THR A 202 -12.49 -13.80 18.97
N ASP A 203 -12.51 -13.48 20.26
CA ASP A 203 -13.72 -13.06 20.96
C ASP A 203 -14.05 -11.58 20.76
N GLU A 204 -13.03 -10.72 20.68
CA GLU A 204 -13.19 -9.26 20.56
C GLU A 204 -13.35 -8.78 19.10
N VAL A 205 -12.64 -9.38 18.13
CA VAL A 205 -12.55 -8.81 16.77
C VAL A 205 -13.84 -8.95 15.95
N ASP A 206 -14.33 -7.83 15.43
CA ASP A 206 -15.46 -7.79 14.50
C ASP A 206 -15.03 -7.81 13.03
N ILE A 207 -13.87 -7.22 12.72
CA ILE A 207 -13.43 -6.95 11.35
C ILE A 207 -11.96 -7.34 11.16
N ILE A 208 -11.69 -8.15 10.14
CA ILE A 208 -10.33 -8.51 9.76
C ILE A 208 -9.94 -7.82 8.45
N VAL A 209 -8.80 -7.11 8.45
CA VAL A 209 -8.19 -6.49 7.27
C VAL A 209 -6.85 -7.13 6.98
N ASN A 210 -6.76 -7.82 5.85
CA ASN A 210 -5.54 -8.44 5.37
C ASN A 210 -4.80 -7.51 4.41
N SER A 211 -3.78 -6.80 4.89
CA SER A 211 -2.87 -6.03 4.05
C SER A 211 -1.47 -6.65 3.93
N ALA A 212 -1.23 -7.80 4.56
CA ALA A 212 0.04 -8.49 4.46
C ALA A 212 0.30 -9.03 3.04
N ALA A 213 1.48 -8.75 2.52
CA ALA A 213 1.91 -9.16 1.19
C ALA A 213 3.43 -9.13 1.09
N SER A 214 4.01 -9.99 0.23
CA SER A 214 5.25 -9.62 -0.44
C SER A 214 4.87 -8.92 -1.74
N THR A 215 5.33 -7.69 -1.93
CA THR A 215 5.07 -6.85 -3.12
C THR A 215 6.28 -6.79 -4.06
N THR A 216 7.24 -7.70 -3.87
CA THR A 216 8.44 -7.78 -4.70
C THR A 216 8.12 -8.62 -5.95
N PHE A 217 8.24 -8.03 -7.14
CA PHE A 217 7.88 -8.68 -8.41
C PHE A 217 8.74 -9.90 -8.71
N ASP A 218 10.02 -9.84 -8.38
CA ASP A 218 11.00 -10.91 -8.55
C ASP A 218 11.27 -11.66 -7.23
N GLU A 219 10.27 -11.75 -6.35
CA GLU A 219 10.40 -12.51 -5.11
C GLU A 219 10.65 -14.00 -5.39
N ARG A 220 11.34 -14.66 -4.47
CA ARG A 220 11.43 -16.13 -4.49
C ARG A 220 10.04 -16.74 -4.44
N TYR A 221 9.77 -17.70 -5.32
CA TYR A 221 8.44 -18.28 -5.44
C TYR A 221 7.90 -18.94 -4.17
N ASP A 222 8.75 -19.61 -3.37
CA ASP A 222 8.36 -20.21 -2.09
C ASP A 222 7.92 -19.14 -1.09
N VAL A 223 8.67 -18.04 -1.00
CA VAL A 223 8.36 -16.90 -0.12
C VAL A 223 7.08 -16.20 -0.57
N ALA A 224 6.92 -15.97 -1.87
CA ALA A 224 5.72 -15.36 -2.44
C ALA A 224 4.47 -16.23 -2.20
N LEU A 225 4.56 -17.55 -2.41
CA LEU A 225 3.49 -18.51 -2.09
C LEU A 225 3.16 -18.52 -0.60
N ASP A 226 4.16 -18.57 0.27
CA ASP A 226 3.98 -18.60 1.72
C ASP A 226 3.22 -17.37 2.24
N ILE A 227 3.49 -16.19 1.68
CA ILE A 227 2.86 -14.94 2.12
C ILE A 227 1.55 -14.68 1.38
N ASN A 228 1.57 -14.69 0.05
CA ASN A 228 0.45 -14.22 -0.77
C ASN A 228 -0.63 -15.28 -1.01
N THR A 229 -0.30 -16.58 -0.88
CA THR A 229 -1.23 -17.71 -1.11
C THR A 229 -1.57 -18.45 0.17
N ARG A 230 -0.56 -18.95 0.89
CA ARG A 230 -0.74 -19.66 2.17
C ARG A 230 -1.12 -18.69 3.29
N GLY A 231 -0.64 -17.44 3.28
CA GLY A 231 -1.07 -16.42 4.24
C GLY A 231 -2.60 -16.23 4.29
N PRO A 232 -3.28 -16.00 3.15
CA PRO A 232 -4.73 -16.04 3.06
C PRO A 232 -5.37 -17.33 3.57
N CYS A 233 -4.77 -18.51 3.30
CA CYS A 233 -5.25 -19.79 3.84
C CYS A 233 -5.22 -19.81 5.38
N GLN A 234 -4.12 -19.37 5.98
CA GLN A 234 -3.98 -19.28 7.44
C GLN A 234 -4.97 -18.28 8.02
N LEU A 235 -5.17 -17.14 7.36
CA LEU A 235 -6.14 -16.14 7.78
C LEU A 235 -7.58 -16.66 7.72
N MET A 236 -7.97 -17.36 6.66
CA MET A 236 -9.30 -17.97 6.57
C MET A 236 -9.50 -19.10 7.59
N SER A 237 -8.42 -19.80 7.95
CA SER A 237 -8.48 -20.77 9.04
C SER A 237 -8.68 -20.08 10.39
N PHE A 238 -8.01 -18.95 10.60
CA PHE A 238 -8.18 -18.11 11.79
C PHE A 238 -9.60 -17.53 11.88
N THR A 239 -10.17 -17.02 10.78
CA THR A 239 -11.53 -16.43 10.76
C THR A 239 -12.62 -17.41 11.18
N ARG A 240 -12.44 -18.71 10.93
CA ARG A 240 -13.39 -19.76 11.37
C ARG A 240 -13.43 -19.95 12.87
N GLY A 241 -12.38 -19.54 13.58
CA GLY A 241 -12.33 -19.51 15.04
C GLY A 241 -12.94 -18.25 15.65
N VAL A 242 -13.42 -17.29 14.85
CA VAL A 242 -13.97 -16.00 15.31
C VAL A 242 -15.50 -16.08 15.26
N PRO A 243 -16.19 -16.36 16.38
CA PRO A 243 -17.63 -16.60 16.39
C PRO A 243 -18.47 -15.36 16.03
N ASN A 244 -17.96 -14.15 16.27
CA ASN A 244 -18.65 -12.87 16.05
C ASN A 244 -18.15 -12.10 14.81
N LEU A 245 -17.43 -12.77 13.88
CA LEU A 245 -16.84 -12.09 12.75
C LEU A 245 -17.91 -11.49 11.84
N SER A 246 -17.97 -10.16 11.84
CA SER A 246 -18.91 -9.44 10.99
C SER A 246 -18.40 -9.37 9.55
N PHE A 247 -17.08 -9.41 9.32
CA PHE A 247 -16.50 -9.09 8.02
C PHE A 247 -14.99 -9.40 7.85
N SER A 248 -14.56 -9.83 6.65
CA SER A 248 -13.14 -9.94 6.26
C SER A 248 -12.83 -9.20 4.95
N CYS A 249 -11.78 -8.37 4.92
CA CYS A 249 -11.30 -7.66 3.73
C CYS A 249 -9.86 -8.02 3.40
N LYS A 250 -9.55 -8.23 2.12
CA LYS A 250 -8.18 -8.41 1.64
C LYS A 250 -7.78 -7.30 0.67
N PHE A 251 -6.63 -6.70 0.94
CA PHE A 251 -5.93 -5.85 0.00
C PHE A 251 -5.06 -6.67 -0.95
N GLN A 252 -5.21 -6.37 -2.23
CA GLN A 252 -4.35 -6.87 -3.29
C GLN A 252 -3.90 -5.70 -4.10
N GLN A 253 -2.68 -5.23 -3.85
CA GLN A 253 -2.06 -4.30 -4.78
C GLN A 253 -1.95 -5.01 -6.14
N TRP A 254 -2.64 -4.45 -7.10
CA TRP A 254 -2.51 -4.79 -8.50
C TRP A 254 -1.49 -3.79 -9.00
N SER A 255 -0.28 -4.24 -9.32
CA SER A 255 0.62 -3.39 -10.08
C SER A 255 -0.09 -3.12 -11.40
N GLY A 256 -0.41 -1.85 -11.63
CA GLY A 256 -1.05 -1.33 -12.83
C GLY A 256 -0.18 -1.55 -14.06
N PHE A 257 -0.06 -2.82 -14.46
CA PHE A 257 0.38 -3.27 -15.76
C PHE A 257 -0.70 -4.17 -16.36
N SER A 258 -1.56 -3.49 -17.11
CA SER A 258 -2.53 -4.06 -18.05
C SER A 258 -3.71 -4.81 -17.42
N PHE A 259 -4.88 -4.16 -17.40
CA PHE A 259 -6.17 -4.84 -17.50
C PHE A 259 -6.23 -5.69 -18.76
N ILE A 260 -5.70 -6.90 -18.64
CA ILE A 260 -6.06 -8.04 -19.47
C ILE A 260 -6.09 -9.22 -18.51
N CYS A 261 -7.16 -9.43 -17.76
CA CYS A 261 -8.20 -10.29 -18.29
C CYS A 261 -9.42 -9.50 -18.79
N ALA A 262 -9.51 -9.40 -20.13
CA ALA A 262 -10.61 -8.85 -20.94
C ALA A 262 -10.76 -7.31 -20.87
N ALA A 263 -9.90 -6.56 -21.56
CA ALA A 263 -10.28 -6.10 -22.90
C ALA A 263 -9.26 -6.40 -24.03
N TYR A 264 -8.19 -7.17 -23.76
CA TYR A 264 -7.32 -7.73 -24.80
C TYR A 264 -7.11 -9.24 -24.62
N VAL A 265 -8.17 -10.03 -24.76
CA VAL A 265 -8.00 -11.37 -25.35
C VAL A 265 -7.74 -11.16 -26.84
N ASN A 266 -6.54 -10.67 -27.15
CA ASN A 266 -5.89 -10.78 -28.46
C ASN A 266 -4.36 -10.70 -28.30
N GLY A 267 -3.84 -11.16 -27.15
CA GLY A 267 -2.48 -11.66 -27.06
C GLY A 267 -2.44 -13.08 -27.63
N GLU A 268 -1.52 -13.33 -28.56
CA GLU A 268 -1.41 -14.48 -29.48
C GLU A 268 -1.28 -15.87 -28.85
N ARG A 269 -2.25 -16.33 -28.04
CA ARG A 269 -2.41 -17.76 -27.74
C ARG A 269 -3.87 -18.18 -27.86
N GLN A 270 -4.20 -18.70 -29.04
CA GLN A 270 -5.30 -19.66 -29.20
C GLN A 270 -4.93 -20.93 -28.41
N GLY A 271 -5.61 -21.20 -27.29
CA GLY A 271 -5.45 -22.46 -26.55
C GLY A 271 -6.09 -22.46 -25.16
N SER A 272 -6.50 -23.64 -24.68
CA SER A 272 -6.98 -23.83 -23.31
C SER A 272 -5.81 -23.68 -22.31
N LEU A 273 -5.92 -22.78 -21.33
CA LEU A 273 -4.96 -22.70 -20.24
C LEU A 273 -5.00 -23.99 -19.39
N PRO A 274 -3.85 -24.44 -18.87
CA PRO A 274 -3.83 -25.60 -17.98
C PRO A 274 -4.60 -25.29 -16.69
N MET A 275 -5.28 -26.31 -16.16
CA MET A 275 -5.97 -26.19 -14.87
C MET A 275 -4.94 -25.97 -13.75
N LEU A 276 -5.18 -24.98 -12.90
CA LEU A 276 -4.28 -24.64 -11.80
C LEU A 276 -4.64 -25.44 -10.54
N ASP A 277 -3.69 -26.24 -10.05
CA ASP A 277 -3.77 -26.92 -8.76
C ASP A 277 -2.82 -26.24 -7.77
N ILE A 278 -3.38 -25.43 -6.87
CA ILE A 278 -2.63 -24.62 -5.91
C ILE A 278 -1.81 -25.50 -4.97
N GLU A 279 -2.33 -26.67 -4.58
CA GLU A 279 -1.62 -27.59 -3.69
C GLU A 279 -0.42 -28.23 -4.39
N ALA A 280 -0.57 -28.53 -5.69
CA ALA A 280 0.55 -29.01 -6.51
C ALA A 280 1.64 -27.93 -6.68
N GLU A 281 1.27 -26.66 -6.88
CA GLU A 281 2.22 -25.55 -6.95
C GLU A 281 3.00 -25.36 -5.63
N ILE A 282 2.29 -25.43 -4.49
CA ILE A 282 2.93 -25.36 -3.16
C ILE A 282 3.93 -26.51 -2.99
N LYS A 283 3.55 -27.75 -3.32
CA LYS A 283 4.44 -28.91 -3.24
C LYS A 283 5.63 -28.79 -4.19
N LEU A 284 5.42 -28.29 -5.40
CA LEU A 284 6.49 -28.04 -6.37
C LEU A 284 7.52 -27.06 -5.80
N ALA A 285 7.07 -25.94 -5.26
CA ALA A 285 7.96 -24.94 -4.66
C ALA A 285 8.72 -25.51 -3.44
N MET A 286 8.06 -26.26 -2.56
CA MET A 286 8.69 -26.91 -1.41
C MET A 286 9.75 -27.93 -1.84
N ASN A 287 9.41 -28.86 -2.73
CA ASN A 287 10.34 -29.88 -3.23
C ASN A 287 11.54 -29.25 -3.95
N THR A 288 11.30 -28.20 -4.75
CA THR A 288 12.37 -27.47 -5.43
C THR A 288 13.31 -26.85 -4.41
N ARG A 289 12.77 -26.14 -3.41
CA ARG A 289 13.58 -25.53 -2.35
C ARG A 289 14.45 -26.55 -1.61
N GLU A 290 13.91 -27.72 -1.30
CA GLU A 290 14.64 -28.79 -0.59
C GLU A 290 15.74 -29.45 -1.45
N SER A 291 15.59 -29.40 -2.78
CA SER A 291 16.54 -30.01 -3.73
C SER A 291 17.81 -29.19 -3.99
N PHE A 292 17.85 -27.93 -3.56
CA PHE A 292 18.99 -27.02 -3.76
C PHE A 292 19.51 -26.49 -2.42
N GLN A 293 20.80 -26.18 -2.33
CA GLN A 293 21.41 -25.54 -1.14
C GLN A 293 22.00 -24.15 -1.50
N ASN A 294 22.02 -23.24 -0.52
CA ASN A 294 22.65 -21.91 -0.57
C ASN A 294 22.07 -20.95 -1.63
N ASP A 295 22.87 -19.99 -2.10
CA ASP A 295 22.47 -18.88 -2.98
C ASP A 295 21.84 -19.33 -4.31
N ALA A 296 22.17 -20.55 -4.77
CA ALA A 296 21.55 -21.17 -5.94
C ALA A 296 20.03 -21.35 -5.79
N VAL A 297 19.54 -21.57 -4.56
CA VAL A 297 18.10 -21.67 -4.24
C VAL A 297 17.40 -20.36 -4.57
N THR A 298 17.99 -19.22 -4.21
CA THR A 298 17.35 -17.91 -4.38
C THR A 298 17.06 -17.63 -5.84
N GLN A 299 18.07 -17.72 -6.72
CA GLN A 299 17.87 -17.48 -8.15
C GLN A 299 16.92 -18.51 -8.76
N LYS A 300 17.09 -19.80 -8.42
CA LYS A 300 16.24 -20.87 -8.94
C LYS A 300 14.76 -20.67 -8.59
N MET A 301 14.47 -20.21 -7.37
CA MET A 301 13.09 -19.93 -6.94
C MET A 301 12.49 -18.69 -7.61
N LYS A 302 13.31 -17.68 -7.94
CA LYS A 302 12.86 -16.53 -8.73
C LYS A 302 12.50 -16.95 -10.16
N ASP A 303 13.39 -17.71 -10.79
CA ASP A 303 13.19 -18.22 -12.15
C ASP A 303 11.97 -19.14 -12.22
N LEU A 304 11.81 -20.05 -11.24
CA LEU A 304 10.66 -20.92 -11.14
C LEU A 304 9.35 -20.12 -11.05
N GLY A 305 9.28 -19.12 -10.17
CA GLY A 305 8.07 -18.31 -10.03
C GLY A 305 7.65 -17.64 -11.33
N LEU A 306 8.61 -17.06 -12.06
CA LEU A 306 8.38 -16.42 -13.34
C LEU A 306 7.96 -17.44 -14.43
N GLU A 307 8.58 -18.61 -14.44
CA GLU A 307 8.21 -19.71 -15.33
C GLU A 307 6.77 -20.15 -15.08
N ARG A 308 6.41 -20.43 -13.81
CA ARG A 308 5.06 -20.86 -13.44
C ARG A 308 4.02 -19.79 -13.76
N ALA A 309 4.30 -18.51 -13.46
CA ALA A 309 3.42 -17.41 -13.82
C ALA A 309 3.08 -17.41 -15.31
N LYS A 310 4.11 -17.50 -16.18
CA LYS A 310 3.94 -17.53 -17.64
C LYS A 310 3.18 -18.75 -18.14
N VAL A 311 3.37 -19.93 -17.54
CA VAL A 311 2.62 -21.15 -17.88
C VAL A 311 1.11 -20.94 -17.70
N TYR A 312 0.71 -20.22 -16.65
CA TYR A 312 -0.68 -19.95 -16.33
C TYR A 312 -1.20 -18.61 -16.86
N GLY A 313 -0.43 -17.90 -17.69
CA GLY A 313 -0.83 -16.65 -18.33
C GLY A 313 -0.69 -15.39 -17.46
N TRP A 314 0.06 -15.46 -16.36
CA TRP A 314 0.36 -14.31 -15.51
C TRP A 314 1.72 -13.70 -15.86
N GLN A 315 1.83 -12.39 -15.68
CA GLN A 315 3.01 -11.62 -16.08
C GLN A 315 4.23 -11.93 -15.20
N ASP A 316 4.02 -12.05 -13.89
CA ASP A 316 5.05 -12.28 -12.90
C ASP A 316 4.56 -13.11 -11.71
N THR A 317 5.53 -13.49 -10.86
CA THR A 317 5.32 -14.28 -9.64
C THR A 317 4.37 -13.59 -8.65
N TYR A 318 4.44 -12.26 -8.55
CA TYR A 318 3.65 -11.50 -7.60
C TYR A 318 2.15 -11.56 -7.94
N VAL A 319 1.77 -11.20 -9.17
CA VAL A 319 0.37 -11.21 -9.62
C VAL A 319 -0.17 -12.64 -9.56
N PHE A 320 0.65 -13.63 -9.97
CA PHE A 320 0.26 -15.03 -9.94
C PHE A 320 -0.05 -15.54 -8.52
N THR A 321 0.83 -15.29 -7.56
CA THR A 321 0.63 -15.74 -6.17
C THR A 321 -0.49 -15.00 -5.46
N LYS A 322 -0.74 -13.73 -5.83
CA LYS A 322 -1.91 -12.98 -5.36
C LYS A 322 -3.22 -13.55 -5.87
N ALA A 323 -3.29 -13.88 -7.16
CA ALA A 323 -4.45 -14.54 -7.76
C ALA A 323 -4.74 -15.89 -7.10
N MET A 324 -3.72 -16.72 -6.89
CA MET A 324 -3.86 -17.97 -6.12
C MET A 324 -4.40 -17.72 -4.70
N GLY A 325 -3.94 -16.66 -4.04
CA GLY A 325 -4.45 -16.29 -2.73
C GLY A 325 -5.91 -15.82 -2.72
N GLU A 326 -6.44 -15.27 -3.80
CA GLU A 326 -7.88 -14.98 -3.94
C GLU A 326 -8.68 -16.26 -4.13
N MET A 327 -8.21 -17.17 -4.99
CA MET A 327 -8.82 -18.48 -5.21
C MET A 327 -8.90 -19.30 -3.92
N VAL A 328 -7.85 -19.24 -3.09
CA VAL A 328 -7.86 -19.86 -1.75
C VAL A 328 -8.97 -19.27 -0.88
N ILE A 329 -9.15 -17.95 -0.86
CA ILE A 329 -10.22 -17.31 -0.07
C ILE A 329 -11.59 -17.70 -0.59
N ASP A 330 -11.80 -17.64 -1.91
CA ASP A 330 -13.06 -18.04 -2.51
C ASP A 330 -13.42 -19.49 -2.12
N ASN A 331 -12.45 -20.40 -2.17
CA ASN A 331 -12.68 -21.79 -1.76
C ASN A 331 -12.90 -22.00 -0.25
N MET A 332 -12.38 -21.12 0.61
CA MET A 332 -12.34 -21.34 2.07
C MET A 332 -13.30 -20.48 2.89
N ARG A 333 -13.80 -19.37 2.35
CA ARG A 333 -14.57 -18.37 3.11
C ARG A 333 -15.87 -18.91 3.71
N ASP A 334 -16.44 -19.98 3.16
CA ASP A 334 -17.77 -20.48 3.50
C ASP A 334 -18.80 -19.33 3.50
N ASP A 335 -19.45 -19.05 4.64
CA ASP A 335 -20.45 -17.99 4.77
C ASP A 335 -19.87 -16.63 5.19
N VAL A 336 -18.55 -16.53 5.42
CA VAL A 336 -17.90 -15.27 5.81
C VAL A 336 -18.02 -14.23 4.68
N PRO A 337 -18.58 -13.04 4.94
CA PRO A 337 -18.59 -11.95 3.97
C PRO A 337 -17.17 -11.49 3.67
N VAL A 338 -16.80 -11.51 2.39
CA VAL A 338 -15.46 -11.13 1.93
C VAL A 338 -15.55 -9.96 0.95
N VAL A 339 -14.66 -8.97 1.14
CA VAL A 339 -14.37 -7.96 0.13
C VAL A 339 -12.92 -8.07 -0.32
N ILE A 340 -12.71 -8.09 -1.63
CA ILE A 340 -11.40 -8.02 -2.26
C ILE A 340 -11.26 -6.63 -2.89
N ILE A 341 -10.22 -5.92 -2.47
CA ILE A 341 -9.84 -4.61 -3.00
C ILE A 341 -8.63 -4.81 -3.92
N ARG A 342 -8.80 -4.48 -5.20
CA ARG A 342 -7.77 -4.55 -6.26
C ARG A 342 -7.38 -3.14 -6.74
N PRO A 343 -6.57 -2.38 -5.99
CA PRO A 343 -6.03 -1.12 -6.46
C PRO A 343 -4.97 -1.30 -7.54
N SER A 344 -4.82 -0.34 -8.45
CA SER A 344 -3.67 -0.24 -9.35
C SER A 344 -2.40 0.25 -8.61
N VAL A 345 -1.44 0.87 -9.30
CA VAL A 345 -0.22 1.37 -8.66
C VAL A 345 -0.58 2.47 -7.66
N ILE A 346 -0.40 2.16 -6.37
CA ILE A 346 -0.75 3.09 -5.30
C ILE A 346 0.40 4.09 -5.14
N GLU A 347 0.06 5.36 -5.36
CA GLU A 347 0.96 6.50 -5.21
C GLU A 347 0.58 7.34 -3.99
N SER A 348 1.20 8.51 -3.84
CA SER A 348 1.10 9.37 -2.66
C SER A 348 -0.35 9.81 -2.40
N THR A 349 -0.60 10.24 -1.17
CA THR A 349 -1.91 10.79 -0.81
C THR A 349 -2.23 12.03 -1.65
N CYS A 350 -3.41 12.07 -2.25
CA CYS A 350 -3.84 13.21 -3.04
C CYS A 350 -4.30 14.38 -2.15
N LYS A 351 -5.02 14.08 -1.07
CA LYS A 351 -5.61 15.09 -0.19
C LYS A 351 -5.44 14.77 1.29
N GLU A 352 -5.70 13.53 1.70
CA GLU A 352 -5.80 13.17 3.13
C GLU A 352 -4.72 12.18 3.58
N PRO A 353 -4.24 12.25 4.83
CA PRO A 353 -4.48 13.33 5.81
C PRO A 353 -3.86 14.67 5.40
N PHE A 354 -2.89 14.64 4.51
CA PHE A 354 -2.30 15.80 3.83
C PHE A 354 -1.74 15.33 2.48
N PRO A 355 -1.62 16.23 1.49
CA PRO A 355 -1.15 15.86 0.16
C PRO A 355 0.34 15.45 0.16
N GLY A 356 0.69 14.50 -0.71
CA GLY A 356 2.07 14.11 -1.01
C GLY A 356 2.72 13.17 0.01
N TRP A 357 1.98 12.65 0.99
CA TRP A 357 2.56 11.66 1.90
C TRP A 357 2.78 10.33 1.19
N MET A 358 4.00 9.81 1.28
CA MET A 358 4.33 8.45 0.89
C MET A 358 5.32 7.83 1.88
N GLU A 359 5.25 6.50 2.00
CA GLU A 359 6.24 5.74 2.74
C GLU A 359 7.36 5.22 1.84
N GLY A 360 8.55 5.78 2.01
CA GLY A 360 9.72 5.41 1.21
C GLY A 360 9.64 5.94 -0.22
N ASN A 361 10.50 5.41 -1.09
CA ASN A 361 10.57 5.76 -2.49
C ASN A 361 10.08 4.55 -3.29
N ARG A 362 8.88 4.61 -3.88
CA ARG A 362 8.21 3.45 -4.50
C ARG A 362 7.81 3.74 -5.94
N MET A 363 7.80 2.68 -6.77
CA MET A 363 7.23 2.69 -8.13
C MET A 363 7.70 3.87 -8.99
N MET A 364 6.88 4.91 -9.17
CA MET A 364 7.23 6.07 -10.00
C MET A 364 8.02 7.15 -9.27
N ASP A 365 8.02 7.19 -7.93
CA ASP A 365 8.75 8.20 -7.17
C ASP A 365 10.23 8.32 -7.54
N PRO A 366 11.01 7.24 -7.79
CA PRO A 366 12.40 7.38 -8.17
C PRO A 366 12.51 8.18 -9.47
N ILE A 367 11.64 7.90 -10.43
CA ILE A 367 11.62 8.58 -11.73
C ILE A 367 11.31 10.07 -11.54
N VAL A 368 10.29 10.39 -10.74
CA VAL A 368 9.91 11.78 -10.41
C VAL A 368 11.05 12.52 -9.71
N LEU A 369 11.67 11.89 -8.70
CA LEU A 369 12.76 12.47 -7.91
C LEU A 369 14.05 12.65 -8.72
N TYR A 370 14.47 11.64 -9.48
CA TYR A 370 15.67 11.72 -10.31
C TYR A 370 15.49 12.74 -11.43
N TYR A 371 14.30 12.82 -12.03
CA TYR A 371 13.97 13.84 -13.00
C TYR A 371 14.04 15.24 -12.38
N GLY A 372 13.34 15.47 -11.27
CA GLY A 372 13.34 16.77 -10.57
C GLY A 372 14.73 17.22 -10.09
N LYS A 373 15.63 16.29 -9.80
CA LYS A 373 17.05 16.57 -9.47
C LYS A 373 17.94 16.79 -10.69
N GLY A 374 17.39 16.78 -11.91
CA GLY A 374 18.15 16.90 -13.15
C GLY A 374 19.10 15.72 -13.41
N GLN A 375 18.87 14.58 -12.76
CA GLN A 375 19.69 13.37 -12.86
C GLN A 375 19.14 12.38 -13.90
N LEU A 376 17.91 12.58 -14.36
CA LEU A 376 17.27 11.80 -15.41
C LEU A 376 16.88 12.73 -16.56
N THR A 377 17.42 12.51 -17.75
CA THR A 377 17.09 13.30 -18.96
C THR A 377 16.32 12.48 -20.00
N GLY A 378 16.23 11.18 -19.80
CA GLY A 378 15.43 10.30 -20.63
C GLY A 378 15.03 9.01 -19.93
N PHE A 379 14.00 8.35 -20.44
CA PHE A 379 13.40 7.16 -19.86
C PHE A 379 12.98 6.15 -20.94
N LEU A 380 13.27 4.86 -20.71
CA LEU A 380 12.90 3.77 -21.61
C LEU A 380 11.48 3.31 -21.31
N VAL A 381 10.53 3.67 -22.18
CA VAL A 381 9.11 3.33 -22.05
C VAL A 381 8.41 3.55 -23.39
N ASP A 382 7.32 2.82 -23.65
CA ASP A 382 6.40 3.21 -24.72
C ASP A 382 5.75 4.57 -24.37
N PRO A 383 5.96 5.63 -25.16
CA PRO A 383 5.35 6.93 -24.90
C PRO A 383 3.81 6.88 -24.81
N LYS A 384 3.20 5.92 -25.52
CA LYS A 384 1.75 5.69 -25.52
C LYS A 384 1.31 4.63 -24.49
N GLY A 385 2.27 4.07 -23.75
CA GLY A 385 1.99 3.16 -22.65
C GLY A 385 1.15 3.85 -21.57
N VAL A 386 0.12 3.15 -21.10
CA VAL A 386 -0.77 3.66 -20.04
C VAL A 386 -0.19 3.29 -18.68
N LEU A 387 0.00 4.29 -17.83
CA LEU A 387 0.36 4.16 -16.43
C LEU A 387 -0.92 4.24 -15.58
N ASP A 388 -1.26 3.15 -14.91
CA ASP A 388 -2.42 3.11 -14.02
C ASP A 388 -2.01 3.35 -12.56
N VAL A 389 -2.17 4.60 -12.12
CA VAL A 389 -1.87 5.04 -10.76
C VAL A 389 -3.13 5.51 -10.03
N VAL A 390 -3.16 5.27 -8.72
CA VAL A 390 -4.24 5.71 -7.83
C VAL A 390 -3.68 6.25 -6.51
N PRO A 391 -4.23 7.35 -5.97
CA PRO A 391 -3.81 7.88 -4.67
C PRO A 391 -4.15 6.96 -3.49
N ALA A 392 -3.24 6.85 -2.52
CA ALA A 392 -3.44 5.98 -1.34
C ALA A 392 -4.69 6.32 -0.51
N ASP A 393 -5.02 7.59 -0.38
CA ASP A 393 -6.21 8.04 0.36
C ASP A 393 -7.52 7.68 -0.37
N MET A 394 -7.53 7.69 -1.69
CA MET A 394 -8.67 7.19 -2.47
C MET A 394 -8.84 5.68 -2.32
N VAL A 395 -7.74 4.92 -2.34
CA VAL A 395 -7.77 3.47 -2.09
C VAL A 395 -8.36 3.17 -0.71
N VAL A 396 -7.90 3.87 0.33
CA VAL A 396 -8.41 3.70 1.69
C VAL A 396 -9.88 4.11 1.80
N ASN A 397 -10.30 5.22 1.20
CA ASN A 397 -11.69 5.67 1.22
C ASN A 397 -12.62 4.64 0.56
N ALA A 398 -12.23 4.10 -0.59
CA ALA A 398 -12.98 3.06 -1.28
C ALA A 398 -13.02 1.75 -0.47
N THR A 399 -11.92 1.36 0.19
CA THR A 399 -11.92 0.22 1.10
C THR A 399 -12.93 0.41 2.22
N LEU A 400 -12.87 1.53 2.96
CA LEU A 400 -13.78 1.81 4.06
C LEU A 400 -15.25 1.81 3.62
N ALA A 401 -15.54 2.39 2.45
CA ALA A 401 -16.86 2.36 1.83
C ALA A 401 -17.35 0.94 1.53
N ALA A 402 -16.49 0.11 0.92
CA ALA A 402 -16.81 -1.27 0.60
C ALA A 402 -17.00 -2.12 1.86
N MET A 403 -16.17 -1.90 2.89
CA MET A 403 -16.30 -2.55 4.20
C MET A 403 -17.64 -2.23 4.85
N ALA A 404 -18.01 -0.95 4.92
CA ALA A 404 -19.27 -0.53 5.52
C ALA A 404 -20.49 -1.09 4.76
N LYS A 405 -20.47 -1.02 3.43
CA LYS A 405 -21.57 -1.52 2.58
C LYS A 405 -21.83 -3.01 2.77
N HIS A 406 -20.77 -3.81 2.82
CA HIS A 406 -20.89 -5.27 2.85
C HIS A 406 -20.93 -5.84 4.27
N GLY A 407 -20.18 -5.25 5.20
CA GLY A 407 -20.18 -5.63 6.59
C GLY A 407 -21.50 -5.31 7.30
N ALA A 408 -22.14 -4.18 7.00
CA ALA A 408 -23.44 -3.85 7.58
C ALA A 408 -24.57 -4.77 7.08
N ALA A 409 -24.46 -5.28 5.85
CA ALA A 409 -25.46 -6.17 5.29
C ALA A 409 -25.34 -7.61 5.82
N GLY A 410 -24.15 -8.01 6.31
CA GLY A 410 -23.89 -9.36 6.83
C GLY A 410 -24.18 -10.48 5.83
N ARG A 411 -24.31 -10.17 4.54
CA ARG A 411 -24.71 -11.14 3.51
C ARG A 411 -23.51 -12.02 3.15
N PRO A 412 -23.63 -13.36 3.24
CA PRO A 412 -22.61 -14.26 2.73
C PRO A 412 -22.32 -13.96 1.27
N GLY A 413 -21.05 -13.88 0.91
CA GLY A 413 -20.65 -13.55 -0.45
C GLY A 413 -19.26 -12.96 -0.55
N MET A 414 -18.80 -12.84 -1.79
CA MET A 414 -17.54 -12.20 -2.12
C MET A 414 -17.81 -11.05 -3.08
N SER A 415 -17.31 -9.87 -2.76
CA SER A 415 -17.39 -8.69 -3.62
C SER A 415 -16.00 -8.21 -3.99
N ILE A 416 -15.81 -7.83 -5.25
CA ILE A 416 -14.52 -7.40 -5.77
C ILE A 416 -14.66 -5.96 -6.24
N TYR A 417 -13.78 -5.08 -5.77
CA TYR A 417 -13.68 -3.70 -6.22
C TYR A 417 -12.33 -3.47 -6.87
N GLN A 418 -12.36 -2.95 -8.10
CA GLN A 418 -11.18 -2.55 -8.84
C GLN A 418 -11.01 -1.04 -8.65
N ILE A 419 -9.89 -0.63 -8.05
CA ILE A 419 -9.59 0.78 -7.80
C ILE A 419 -8.48 1.17 -8.77
N ALA A 420 -8.89 1.54 -9.97
CA ALA A 420 -8.02 1.82 -11.11
C ALA A 420 -8.60 2.99 -11.90
N SER A 421 -7.75 3.71 -12.63
CA SER A 421 -8.17 4.88 -13.41
C SER A 421 -8.07 4.63 -14.92
N SER A 422 -7.21 3.72 -15.36
CA SER A 422 -6.78 3.59 -16.77
C SER A 422 -7.90 3.42 -17.80
N VAL A 423 -8.98 2.72 -17.46
CA VAL A 423 -10.10 2.47 -18.40
C VAL A 423 -10.94 3.71 -18.66
N VAL A 424 -11.04 4.62 -17.68
CA VAL A 424 -11.94 5.79 -17.73
C VAL A 424 -11.17 7.09 -17.90
N ASN A 425 -9.98 7.17 -17.33
CA ASN A 425 -9.11 8.35 -17.35
C ASN A 425 -7.63 7.90 -17.44
N PRO A 426 -7.18 7.44 -18.62
CA PRO A 426 -5.82 6.95 -18.81
C PRO A 426 -4.78 8.07 -18.67
N LEU A 427 -3.72 7.80 -17.93
CA LEU A 427 -2.50 8.61 -17.94
C LEU A 427 -1.47 7.90 -18.81
N VAL A 428 -1.02 8.52 -19.90
CA VAL A 428 0.06 7.96 -20.75
C VAL A 428 1.42 8.55 -20.38
N PHE A 429 2.50 7.83 -20.67
CA PHE A 429 3.86 8.26 -20.30
C PHE A 429 4.29 9.58 -20.95
N GLU A 430 3.85 9.87 -22.18
CA GLU A 430 4.12 11.16 -22.81
C GLU A 430 3.47 12.34 -22.06
N ASP A 431 2.24 12.17 -21.58
CA ASP A 431 1.55 13.16 -20.77
C ASP A 431 2.19 13.30 -19.40
N LEU A 432 2.59 12.19 -18.78
CA LEU A 432 3.34 12.22 -17.52
C LEU A 432 4.65 13.01 -17.68
N ALA A 433 5.44 12.72 -18.73
CA ALA A 433 6.69 13.44 -18.98
C ALA A 433 6.47 14.94 -19.16
N LYS A 434 5.38 15.33 -19.83
CA LYS A 434 4.98 16.73 -19.96
C LYS A 434 4.59 17.35 -18.62
N LEU A 435 3.75 16.68 -17.82
CA LEU A 435 3.33 17.14 -16.50
C LEU A 435 4.52 17.31 -15.55
N LEU A 436 5.48 16.39 -15.57
CA LEU A 436 6.71 16.49 -14.80
C LEU A 436 7.55 17.71 -15.21
N PHE A 437 7.72 17.93 -16.51
CA PHE A 437 8.46 19.09 -17.01
C PHE A 437 7.78 20.40 -16.60
N GLU A 438 6.46 20.51 -16.76
CA GLU A 438 5.69 21.70 -16.34
C GLU A 438 5.80 21.95 -14.83
N HIS A 439 5.71 20.89 -14.03
CA HIS A 439 5.85 20.97 -12.57
C HIS A 439 7.23 21.49 -12.16
N PHE A 440 8.31 20.84 -12.58
CA PHE A 440 9.66 21.22 -12.15
C PHE A 440 10.19 22.49 -12.81
N ASN A 441 9.62 22.92 -13.94
CA ASN A 441 9.92 24.24 -14.50
C ASN A 441 9.24 25.38 -13.72
N SER A 442 8.05 25.15 -13.16
CA SER A 442 7.34 26.14 -12.34
C SER A 442 7.77 26.13 -10.87
N SER A 443 8.14 24.95 -10.35
CA SER A 443 8.53 24.69 -8.97
C SER A 443 9.81 23.83 -8.95
N PRO A 444 10.98 24.41 -9.28
CA PRO A 444 12.22 23.65 -9.39
C PRO A 444 12.69 23.13 -8.03
N CYS A 445 13.29 21.94 -8.05
CA CYS A 445 14.09 21.47 -6.91
C CYS A 445 15.26 22.43 -6.67
N ILE A 446 15.72 22.50 -5.44
CA ILE A 446 16.84 23.36 -5.05
C ILE A 446 18.11 22.51 -4.90
N ASP A 447 19.21 22.97 -5.49
CA ASP A 447 20.52 22.34 -5.36
C ASP A 447 21.16 22.62 -3.98
N THR A 448 22.30 21.99 -3.70
CA THR A 448 22.99 22.17 -2.42
C THR A 448 23.51 23.59 -2.16
N ARG A 449 23.52 24.46 -3.19
CA ARG A 449 23.94 25.86 -3.13
C ARG A 449 22.74 26.83 -3.07
N GLY A 450 21.52 26.32 -2.98
CA GLY A 450 20.31 27.14 -2.94
C GLY A 450 19.80 27.59 -4.31
N GLY A 451 20.39 27.11 -5.40
CA GLY A 451 19.98 27.46 -6.77
C GLY A 451 18.89 26.53 -7.32
N PRO A 452 17.97 27.02 -8.19
CA PRO A 452 16.99 26.17 -8.84
C PRO A 452 17.64 25.21 -9.84
N ILE A 453 17.21 23.95 -9.83
CA ILE A 453 17.62 22.93 -10.78
C ILE A 453 16.73 23.02 -12.01
N ASN A 454 17.33 23.36 -13.15
CA ASN A 454 16.64 23.36 -14.43
C ASN A 454 16.66 21.94 -15.04
N VAL A 455 15.49 21.44 -15.39
CA VAL A 455 15.33 20.11 -15.98
C VAL A 455 14.96 20.22 -17.46
N PRO A 456 15.60 19.47 -18.38
CA PRO A 456 15.19 19.44 -19.77
C PRO A 456 13.88 18.65 -19.92
N LYS A 457 13.17 18.80 -21.05
CA LYS A 457 12.07 17.88 -21.39
C LYS A 457 12.60 16.45 -21.41
N MET A 458 11.93 15.55 -20.69
CA MET A 458 12.33 14.14 -20.64
C MET A 458 12.16 13.51 -22.03
N LYS A 459 13.23 12.87 -22.53
CA LYS A 459 13.15 12.09 -23.77
C LYS A 459 12.65 10.69 -23.47
N LEU A 460 11.64 10.22 -24.21
CA LEU A 460 11.11 8.86 -24.07
C LEU A 460 11.64 7.98 -25.20
N PHE A 461 12.05 6.77 -24.86
CA PHE A 461 12.67 5.83 -25.79
C PHE A 461 11.90 4.52 -25.81
N SER A 462 11.56 4.03 -27.01
CA SER A 462 10.94 2.72 -27.19
C SER A 462 11.96 1.60 -27.47
N SER A 463 13.25 1.94 -27.62
CA SER A 463 14.33 0.99 -27.90
C SER A 463 15.47 1.12 -26.88
N MET A 464 16.00 -0.02 -26.45
CA MET A 464 17.14 -0.06 -25.53
C MET A 464 18.41 0.51 -26.16
N GLU A 465 18.55 0.40 -27.49
CA GLU A 465 19.69 0.91 -28.25
C GLU A 465 19.71 2.44 -28.22
N ASP A 466 18.60 3.09 -28.58
CA ASP A 466 18.48 4.56 -28.57
C ASP A 466 18.63 5.10 -27.15
N PHE A 467 17.99 4.44 -26.17
CA PHE A 467 18.12 4.81 -24.77
C PHE A 467 19.57 4.73 -24.29
N SER A 468 20.30 3.66 -24.64
CA SER A 468 21.70 3.49 -24.28
C SER A 468 22.58 4.55 -24.94
N SER A 469 22.34 4.86 -26.22
CA SER A 469 23.04 5.91 -26.96
C SER A 469 22.84 7.30 -26.32
N HIS A 470 21.61 7.61 -25.90
CA HIS A 470 21.29 8.83 -25.17
C HIS A 470 22.01 8.90 -23.82
N LEU A 471 22.00 7.82 -23.03
CA LEU A 471 22.71 7.78 -21.75
C LEU A 471 24.22 7.99 -21.93
N TRP A 472 24.83 7.41 -22.96
CA TRP A 472 26.24 7.62 -23.27
C TRP A 472 26.54 9.08 -23.61
N THR A 473 25.71 9.69 -24.45
CA THR A 473 25.87 11.09 -24.86
C THR A 473 25.72 12.03 -23.65
N ASP A 474 24.66 11.85 -22.86
CA ASP A 474 24.39 12.63 -21.65
C ASP A 474 25.53 12.49 -20.62
N THR A 475 26.07 11.28 -20.45
CA THR A 475 27.22 11.02 -19.58
C THR A 475 28.48 11.73 -20.08
N ILE A 476 28.77 11.66 -21.38
CA ILE A 476 29.93 12.35 -21.98
C ILE A 476 29.79 13.86 -21.86
N GLU A 477 28.60 14.43 -22.06
CA GLU A 477 28.36 15.87 -21.91
C GLU A 477 28.56 16.32 -20.45
N ARG A 478 28.04 15.55 -19.48
CA ARG A 478 28.23 15.83 -18.05
C ARG A 478 29.67 15.67 -17.59
N ILE A 479 30.38 14.65 -18.05
CA ILE A 479 31.79 14.39 -17.72
C ILE A 479 32.71 15.35 -18.47
N GLY A 480 32.39 15.74 -19.70
CA GLY A 480 33.12 16.75 -20.47
C GLY A 480 33.11 18.12 -19.78
N PHE A 481 32.12 18.37 -18.93
CA PHE A 481 32.07 19.53 -18.03
C PHE A 481 32.96 19.39 -16.78
N ILE A 482 33.36 18.16 -16.41
CA ILE A 482 34.23 17.81 -15.29
C ILE A 482 35.56 17.31 -15.87
N ALA A 483 36.40 18.24 -16.34
CA ALA A 483 37.68 17.88 -16.95
C ALA A 483 38.56 17.04 -16.00
N GLY A 484 38.86 15.79 -16.40
CA GLY A 484 40.00 15.02 -15.93
C GLY A 484 39.69 13.73 -15.15
N LEU A 485 39.13 12.70 -15.78
CA LEU A 485 39.07 11.34 -15.20
C LEU A 485 39.44 10.27 -16.24
N THR A 486 40.24 9.30 -15.78
CA THR A 486 40.86 8.22 -16.57
C THR A 486 39.86 7.16 -17.04
N ARG A 487 40.25 6.40 -18.07
CA ARG A 487 39.49 5.31 -18.74
C ARG A 487 38.82 4.32 -17.79
N GLU A 488 39.39 4.11 -16.61
CA GLU A 488 38.92 3.22 -15.54
C GLU A 488 37.61 3.69 -14.87
N VAL A 489 37.37 5.00 -14.81
CA VAL A 489 36.13 5.59 -14.26
C VAL A 489 34.96 5.41 -15.24
N VAL A 490 35.26 5.50 -16.54
CA VAL A 490 34.30 5.23 -17.62
C VAL A 490 33.85 3.76 -17.58
N GLU A 491 34.76 2.82 -17.28
CA GLU A 491 34.42 1.40 -17.17
C GLU A 491 33.62 1.06 -15.90
N LYS A 492 33.95 1.64 -14.74
CA LYS A 492 33.09 1.50 -13.53
C LYS A 492 31.70 2.11 -13.70
N THR A 493 31.59 3.20 -14.47
CA THR A 493 30.32 3.84 -14.80
C THR A 493 29.51 2.98 -15.77
N ARG A 494 30.17 2.32 -16.75
CA ARG A 494 29.55 1.32 -17.64
C ARG A 494 28.90 0.17 -16.86
N ASP A 495 29.59 -0.41 -15.88
CA ASP A 495 29.06 -1.52 -15.07
C ASP A 495 27.90 -1.07 -14.17
N SER A 496 27.95 0.17 -13.67
CA SER A 496 26.88 0.75 -12.85
C SER A 496 25.64 1.09 -13.69
N LEU A 497 25.83 1.62 -14.90
CA LEU A 497 24.75 1.90 -15.85
C LEU A 497 24.16 0.62 -16.45
N GLN A 498 24.92 -0.47 -16.60
CA GLN A 498 24.37 -1.79 -16.96
C GLN A 498 23.54 -2.38 -15.81
N LYS A 499 23.91 -2.14 -14.55
CA LYS A 499 23.07 -2.52 -13.39
C LYS A 499 21.79 -1.69 -13.29
N ILE A 500 21.87 -0.39 -13.57
CA ILE A 500 20.70 0.51 -13.65
C ILE A 500 19.83 0.16 -14.88
N GLY A 501 20.43 -0.16 -16.02
CA GLY A 501 19.76 -0.66 -17.21
C GLY A 501 19.13 -2.03 -17.00
N GLY A 502 19.72 -2.88 -16.16
CA GLY A 502 19.12 -4.12 -15.65
C GLY A 502 17.91 -3.86 -14.75
N ALA A 503 18.01 -2.87 -13.85
CA ALA A 503 16.87 -2.41 -13.04
C ALA A 503 15.78 -1.74 -13.89
N SER A 504 16.14 -1.05 -14.98
CA SER A 504 15.22 -0.52 -16.00
C SER A 504 14.67 -1.61 -16.93
N LYS A 505 15.34 -2.75 -17.07
CA LYS A 505 14.81 -3.94 -17.76
C LYS A 505 13.81 -4.71 -16.90
N VAL A 506 13.93 -4.58 -15.59
CA VAL A 506 12.93 -5.03 -14.61
C VAL A 506 11.80 -4.00 -14.62
N LEU A 507 12.07 -2.71 -14.42
CA LEU A 507 11.02 -1.68 -14.46
C LEU A 507 10.32 -1.58 -15.82
N GLY A 508 10.99 -1.63 -16.97
CA GLY A 508 10.40 -1.53 -18.32
C GLY A 508 10.05 -2.86 -19.00
N LYS A 509 10.11 -3.98 -18.25
CA LYS A 509 9.34 -5.20 -18.58
C LYS A 509 8.14 -5.40 -17.65
N HIS A 510 8.15 -4.74 -16.49
CA HIS A 510 7.06 -4.70 -15.51
C HIS A 510 6.31 -3.35 -15.53
N ILE A 511 6.73 -2.46 -16.43
CA ILE A 511 6.12 -1.28 -17.04
C ILE A 511 6.21 -1.46 -18.55
#